data_AF-A0A1C5APK7-F1
#
_entry.id   AF-A0A1C5APK7-F1
#
_cell.length_a   1.000
_cell.length_b   1.000
_cell.length_c   1.000
_cell.angle_alpha   90.00
_cell.angle_beta   90.00
_cell.angle_gamma   90.00
#
_symmetry.space_group_name_H-M   'P 1'
#
loop_
_entity.id
_entity.type
_entity.pdbx_description
1 polymer ?
#
loop_
_entity_poly.entity_id
_entity_poly.type
_entity_poly.pdbx_seq_one_letter_code
_entity_poly.pdbx_strand_id
1 'polypeptide(L)' 'MRSVEQGESFTITRNGTPIGRLIPIRRRTFVPKAEVMAAFATSPILDADRFRNDIDGAIDPTFSDREW' A
#
# COMPACT_ATOMS: atom_id res chain seq x y z
N MET A 1 -2.34 21.14 7.45
CA MET A 1 -2.25 19.97 6.55
C MET A 1 -1.91 18.66 7.27
N ARG A 2 -1.32 18.69 8.48
CA ARG A 2 -1.02 17.46 9.24
C ARG A 2 -2.17 16.48 9.42
N SER A 3 -3.40 16.94 9.65
CA SER A 3 -4.53 16.01 9.81
C SER A 3 -4.85 15.23 8.53
N VAL A 4 -4.65 15.84 7.36
CA VAL A 4 -4.74 15.14 6.07
C VAL A 4 -3.62 14.12 5.95
N GLU A 5 -2.39 14.47 6.31
CA GLU A 5 -1.25 13.53 6.32
C GLU A 5 -1.50 12.34 7.27
N GLN A 6 -2.16 12.57 8.41
CA GLN A 6 -2.59 11.55 9.37
C GLN A 6 -3.85 10.79 8.93
N GLY A 7 -4.52 11.28 7.88
CA GLY A 7 -5.49 10.53 7.13
C GLY A 7 -6.92 11.00 7.20
N GLU A 8 -7.16 12.18 7.75
CA GLU A 8 -8.45 12.84 7.73
C GLU A 8 -8.78 13.40 6.34
N SER A 9 -10.06 13.38 5.98
CA SER A 9 -10.56 13.89 4.69
C SER A 9 -11.49 15.07 4.90
N PHE A 10 -11.39 16.06 4.02
CA PHE A 10 -12.16 17.30 4.15
C PHE A 10 -12.92 17.64 2.86
N THR A 11 -14.12 18.19 3.01
CA THR A 11 -14.86 18.81 1.92
C THR A 11 -14.54 20.30 1.89
N ILE A 12 -14.06 20.80 0.75
CA ILE A 12 -13.81 22.23 0.55
C ILE A 12 -15.08 22.87 0.03
N THR A 13 -15.52 23.94 0.69
CA THR A 13 -16.71 24.70 0.31
C THR A 13 -16.35 26.15 -0.03
N ARG A 14 -17.14 26.77 -0.92
CA ARG A 14 -17.16 28.21 -1.17
C ARG A 14 -18.59 28.69 -0.97
N ASN A 15 -18.80 29.58 0.00
CA ASN A 15 -20.13 30.07 0.39
C ASN A 15 -21.14 28.93 0.69
N GLY A 16 -20.69 27.88 1.38
CA GLY A 16 -21.53 26.72 1.71
C GLY A 16 -21.73 25.71 0.56
N THR A 17 -21.33 26.05 -0.67
CA THR A 17 -21.38 25.12 -1.82
C THR A 17 -20.12 24.26 -1.86
N PRO A 18 -20.21 22.92 -1.89
CA PRO A 18 -19.05 22.04 -2.07
C PRO A 18 -18.39 22.26 -3.43
N ILE A 19 -17.08 22.50 -3.43
CA ILE A 19 -16.28 22.73 -4.65
C ILE A 19 -15.19 21.68 -4.86
N GLY A 20 -14.87 20.88 -3.83
CA GLY A 20 -13.84 19.86 -3.95
C GLY A 20 -13.66 19.06 -2.67
N ARG A 21 -12.71 18.12 -2.73
CA ARG A 21 -12.30 17.31 -1.57
C ARG A 21 -10.79 17.34 -1.45
N LEU A 22 -10.31 17.44 -0.22
CA LEU A 22 -8.93 17.19 0.15
C LEU A 22 -8.87 15.83 0.84
N ILE A 23 -8.30 14.86 0.14
CA ILE A 23 -8.16 13.48 0.63
C ILE A 23 -6.67 13.12 0.72
N PRO A 24 -6.27 12.33 1.72
CA PRO A 24 -4.93 11.77 1.79
C PRO A 24 -4.65 10.85 0.62
N ILE A 25 -3.45 10.96 0.05
CA ILE A 25 -2.95 9.97 -0.90
C ILE A 25 -2.55 8.74 -0.09
N ARG A 26 -3.37 7.69 -0.16
CA ARG A 26 -3.09 6.40 0.49
C ARG A 26 -2.17 5.56 -0.41
N ARG A 27 -1.14 4.95 0.19
CA ARG A 27 -0.46 3.82 -0.45
C ARG A 27 -1.46 2.66 -0.54
N ARG A 28 -1.61 2.07 -1.72
CA ARG A 28 -2.59 0.99 -1.94
C ARG A 28 -2.10 -0.27 -1.21
N THR A 29 -2.63 -0.52 -0.01
CA THR A 29 -2.25 -1.71 0.78
C THR A 29 -2.94 -2.97 0.27
N PHE A 30 -4.17 -2.83 -0.21
CA PHE A 30 -4.94 -3.92 -0.80
C PHE A 30 -5.20 -3.64 -2.27
N VAL A 31 -4.74 -4.56 -3.11
CA VAL A 31 -4.94 -4.54 -4.56
C VAL A 31 -5.86 -5.69 -4.96
N PRO A 32 -6.85 -5.47 -5.85
CA PRO A 32 -7.66 -6.56 -6.37
C PRO A 32 -6.77 -7.65 -6.99
N LYS A 33 -7.11 -8.93 -6.74
CA LYS A 33 -6.36 -10.07 -7.30
C LYS A 33 -6.15 -9.93 -8.81
N ALA A 34 -7.16 -9.46 -9.54
CA ALA A 34 -7.07 -9.28 -10.98
C ALA A 34 -5.97 -8.29 -11.40
N GLU A 35 -5.79 -7.19 -10.65
CA GLU A 35 -4.73 -6.22 -10.94
C GLU A 35 -3.34 -6.80 -10.66
N VAL A 36 -3.19 -7.60 -9.60
CA VAL A 36 -1.94 -8.32 -9.31
C VAL A 36 -1.62 -9.27 -10.46
N MET A 37 -2.59 -10.09 -10.88
CA MET A 37 -2.39 -11.02 -11.99
C MET A 37 -2.05 -10.30 -13.30
N ALA A 38 -2.69 -9.16 -13.57
CA ALA A 38 -2.38 -8.35 -14.75
C ALA A 38 -0.96 -7.76 -14.69
N ALA A 39 -0.53 -7.27 -13.53
CA ALA A 39 0.82 -6.72 -13.35
C ALA A 39 1.92 -7.76 -13.57
N PHE A 40 1.68 -9.02 -13.19
CA PHE A 40 2.64 -10.12 -13.36
C PHE A 40 2.44 -10.95 -14.64
N ALA A 41 1.54 -10.56 -15.54
CA ALA A 41 1.18 -11.36 -16.72
C ALA A 41 2.37 -11.65 -17.66
N THR A 42 3.38 -10.79 -17.68
CA THR A 42 4.60 -10.92 -18.51
C THR A 42 5.84 -11.29 -17.70
N SER A 43 5.67 -11.65 -16.41
CA SER A 43 6.77 -12.04 -15.55
C SER A 43 7.34 -13.41 -15.98
N PRO A 44 8.66 -13.63 -15.86
CA PRO A 44 9.22 -14.97 -16.00
C PRO A 44 8.61 -15.95 -14.99
N ILE A 45 8.62 -17.23 -15.34
CA ILE A 45 8.18 -18.31 -14.44
C ILE A 45 9.12 -18.33 -13.23
N LEU A 46 8.52 -18.20 -12.05
CA LEU A 46 9.21 -18.25 -10.77
C LEU A 46 9.15 -19.68 -10.22
N ASP A 47 10.31 -20.24 -9.87
CA ASP A 47 10.37 -21.42 -9.00
C ASP A 47 10.02 -20.97 -7.57
N ALA A 48 8.82 -21.31 -7.14
CA ALA A 48 8.27 -20.83 -5.88
C ALA A 48 9.01 -21.40 -4.66
N ASP A 49 9.57 -22.61 -4.76
CA ASP A 49 10.24 -23.25 -3.62
C ASP A 49 11.65 -22.71 -3.47
N ARG A 50 12.37 -22.55 -4.58
CA ARG A 50 13.67 -21.86 -4.57
C ARG A 50 13.54 -20.43 -4.05
N PHE A 51 12.57 -19.68 -4.55
CA PHE A 51 12.35 -18.30 -4.14
C PHE A 51 12.08 -18.17 -2.63
N ARG A 52 11.29 -19.08 -2.05
CA ARG A 52 11.03 -19.09 -0.60
C ARG A 52 12.29 -19.40 0.21
N ASN A 53 13.05 -20.42 -0.20
CA ASN A 53 14.32 -20.75 0.46
C ASN A 53 15.32 -19.57 0.43
N ASP A 54 15.39 -18.86 -0.70
CA ASP A 54 16.26 -17.68 -0.82
C ASP A 54 15.82 -16.55 0.13
N ILE A 55 14.50 -16.32 0.28
CA ILE A 55 13.96 -15.34 1.24
C ILE A 55 14.24 -15.76 2.68
N ASP A 56 13.94 -17.01 3.02
CA ASP A 56 14.11 -17.55 4.38
C ASP A 56 15.57 -17.53 4.83
N GLY A 57 16.51 -17.70 3.88
CA GLY A 57 17.94 -17.56 4.15
C GLY A 57 18.44 -16.12 4.24
N ALA A 58 17.77 -15.17 3.60
CA ALA A 58 18.20 -13.77 3.52
C ALA A 58 17.61 -12.86 4.62
N ILE A 59 16.48 -13.26 5.21
CA ILE A 59 15.76 -12.45 6.20
C ILE A 59 15.95 -13.07 7.59
N ASP A 60 16.38 -12.25 8.56
CA ASP A 60 16.29 -12.62 9.98
C ASP A 60 14.81 -12.49 10.44
N PRO A 61 14.16 -13.59 10.86
CA PRO A 61 12.74 -13.58 11.23
C PRO A 61 12.48 -12.94 12.60
N THR A 62 13.51 -12.47 13.32
CA THR A 62 13.33 -11.77 14.58
C THR A 62 12.77 -10.37 14.34
N PHE A 63 11.45 -10.27 14.39
CA PHE A 63 10.75 -9.00 14.50
C PHE A 63 11.08 -8.40 15.89
N SER A 64 12.06 -7.49 15.97
CA SER A 64 12.21 -6.67 17.16
C SER A 64 11.01 -5.73 17.18
N ASP A 65 10.08 -5.96 18.10
CA ASP A 65 8.96 -5.07 18.38
C ASP A 65 9.55 -3.67 18.66
N ARG A 66 9.44 -2.76 17.69
CA ARG A 66 9.72 -1.36 17.92
C ARG A 66 8.45 -0.78 18.50
N GLU A 67 8.44 -0.62 19.82
CA GLU A 67 7.41 0.08 20.56
C GLU A 67 7.11 1.43 19.88
N TRP A 68 5.87 1.60 19.41
CA TRP A 68 5.34 2.83 18.81
C TRP A 68 4.46 3.58 19.80
#